data_AF-S6BI73-F1
#
_entry.id   AF-S6BI73-F1
#
_cell.length_a   1.000
_cell.length_b   1.000
_cell.length_c   1.000
_cell.angle_alpha   90.00
_cell.angle_beta   90.00
_cell.angle_gamma   90.00
#
_symmetry.space_group_name_H-M   'P 1'
#
loop_
_entity.id
_entity.type
_entity.pdbx_description
1 polymer ?
#
loop_
_entity_poly.entity_id
_entity_poly.type
_entity_poly.pdbx_seq_one_letter_code
_entity_poly.pdbx_strand_id
1 'polypeptide(L)'
;MTLTEFLENTGATLRFYDLGRRVAPVTREDFLAFEHADRPWPTPMQQKAWLALVLTPGDDREPLIWFLCFDLDEQGLLVQATRDYLLGRFAEIASEGPDPQTLGEALRENPLAFAPREDKMANLHAQVHQALGLPPSQYHAHAHDYLAGRLGWDQWSFVGFQGLADIAARQHKDDDGLLARAIPHLPPEPLIALCQCLEHHVPGPGLDQALHARLRLALDAPFTSPVLFAALLRGLSRGAREPLRTAIREVLARPQSSDPEVLAAIGGRAWEALDDPDTARAWLERLADEAVPTGVFAHCVGDLLRLPGMREPLLGVLRSPDASERLKKAFEALG
;
A
#
# COMPACT_ATOMS: atom_id res chain seq x y z
N MET A 1 11.06 -16.36 -23.47
CA MET A 1 10.16 -17.00 -22.51
C MET A 1 10.18 -16.17 -21.25
N THR A 2 9.03 -15.71 -20.79
CA THR A 2 8.87 -14.98 -19.54
C THR A 2 8.57 -15.94 -18.37
N LEU A 3 8.74 -15.50 -17.13
CA LEU A 3 8.27 -16.14 -15.90
C LEU A 3 6.77 -16.39 -15.97
N THR A 4 6.02 -15.40 -16.47
CA THR A 4 4.58 -15.54 -16.68
C THR A 4 4.26 -16.72 -17.59
N GLU A 5 4.86 -16.78 -18.78
CA GLU A 5 4.67 -17.86 -19.74
C GLU A 5 5.13 -19.21 -19.18
N PHE A 6 6.27 -19.24 -18.50
CA PHE A 6 6.82 -20.46 -17.89
C PHE A 6 5.83 -21.06 -16.88
N LEU A 7 5.27 -20.23 -15.99
CA LEU A 7 4.35 -20.67 -14.95
C LEU A 7 2.98 -21.04 -15.52
N GLU A 8 2.47 -20.32 -16.52
CA GLU A 8 1.22 -20.70 -17.21
C GLU A 8 1.35 -22.04 -17.94
N ASN A 9 2.53 -22.36 -18.48
CA ASN A 9 2.80 -23.66 -19.12
C ASN A 9 2.75 -24.84 -18.13
N THR A 10 2.80 -24.60 -16.82
CA THR A 10 2.56 -25.65 -15.78
C THR A 10 1.07 -25.99 -15.62
N GLY A 11 0.18 -25.24 -16.29
CA GLY A 11 -1.28 -25.36 -16.14
C GLY A 11 -1.88 -24.55 -14.99
N ALA A 12 -1.07 -23.75 -14.28
CA ALA A 12 -1.54 -22.87 -13.22
C ALA A 12 -2.16 -21.58 -13.77
N THR A 13 -3.25 -21.13 -13.15
CA THR A 13 -3.76 -19.76 -13.37
C THR A 13 -3.01 -18.78 -12.47
N LEU A 14 -2.55 -17.66 -13.03
CA LEU A 14 -1.78 -16.64 -12.32
C LEU A 14 -2.61 -15.40 -12.02
N ARG A 15 -2.44 -14.86 -10.82
CA ARG A 15 -2.81 -13.48 -10.46
C ARG A 15 -1.63 -12.78 -9.82
N PHE A 16 -1.46 -11.51 -10.14
CA PHE A 16 -0.35 -10.69 -9.65
C PHE A 16 -0.87 -9.62 -8.70
N TYR A 17 -0.13 -9.37 -7.63
CA TYR A 17 -0.42 -8.29 -6.69
C TYR A 17 0.86 -7.51 -6.40
N ASP A 18 0.77 -6.18 -6.41
CA ASP A 18 1.77 -5.32 -5.78
C ASP A 18 1.59 -5.41 -4.26
N LEU A 19 2.70 -5.47 -3.52
CA LEU A 19 2.76 -5.49 -2.06
C LEU A 19 3.52 -4.31 -1.46
N GLY A 20 4.17 -3.48 -2.29
CA GLY A 20 5.02 -2.37 -1.88
C GLY A 20 4.22 -1.27 -1.20
N ARG A 21 3.77 -0.28 -1.98
CA ARG A 21 3.01 0.84 -1.41
C ARG A 21 1.63 0.43 -0.95
N ARG A 22 0.92 -0.40 -1.73
CA ARG A 22 -0.42 -0.89 -1.41
C ARG A 22 -0.54 -2.34 -1.83
N VAL A 23 -1.44 -3.10 -1.20
CA VAL A 23 -1.88 -4.38 -1.74
C VAL A 23 -2.86 -4.09 -2.86
N ALA A 24 -2.45 -4.30 -4.11
CA ALA A 24 -3.26 -3.98 -5.28
C ALA A 24 -3.09 -5.03 -6.39
N PRO A 25 -4.17 -5.44 -7.07
CA PRO A 25 -4.06 -6.36 -8.19
C PRO A 25 -3.32 -5.69 -9.36
N VAL A 26 -2.49 -6.47 -10.04
CA VAL A 26 -1.77 -6.08 -11.25
C VAL A 26 -2.29 -6.94 -12.40
N THR A 27 -2.64 -6.29 -13.52
CA THR A 27 -3.16 -7.02 -14.66
C THR A 27 -2.05 -7.86 -15.30
N ARG A 28 -2.42 -8.96 -15.96
CA ARG A 28 -1.46 -9.78 -16.72
C ARG A 28 -0.73 -8.96 -17.78
N GLU A 29 -1.44 -8.05 -18.46
CA GLU A 29 -0.86 -7.15 -19.46
C GLU A 29 0.20 -6.23 -18.85
N ASP A 30 -0.12 -5.57 -17.74
CA ASP A 30 0.81 -4.68 -17.05
C ASP A 30 2.04 -5.43 -16.54
N PHE A 31 1.85 -6.64 -15.99
CA PHE A 31 2.95 -7.47 -15.51
C PHE A 31 3.86 -7.94 -16.65
N LEU A 32 3.30 -8.38 -17.78
CA LEU A 32 4.08 -8.77 -18.95
C LEU A 32 4.87 -7.59 -19.53
N ALA A 33 4.24 -6.40 -19.67
CA ALA A 33 4.93 -5.21 -20.13
C ALA A 33 6.10 -4.82 -19.21
N PHE A 34 5.91 -4.97 -17.90
CA PHE A 34 6.99 -4.82 -16.92
C PHE A 34 8.09 -5.87 -17.10
N GLU A 35 7.70 -7.14 -17.27
CA GLU A 35 8.63 -8.26 -17.38
C GLU A 35 9.49 -8.19 -18.66
N HIS A 36 8.95 -7.64 -19.74
CA HIS A 36 9.67 -7.32 -20.96
C HIS A 36 10.55 -6.07 -20.85
N ALA A 37 10.48 -5.33 -19.74
CA ALA A 37 11.10 -4.02 -19.55
C ALA A 37 10.60 -2.97 -20.58
N ASP A 38 9.35 -3.09 -21.04
CA ASP A 38 8.69 -2.13 -21.92
C ASP A 38 8.03 -0.98 -21.12
N ARG A 39 7.66 -1.25 -19.86
CA ARG A 39 7.02 -0.28 -18.96
C ARG A 39 7.67 -0.34 -17.57
N PRO A 40 7.90 0.81 -16.90
CA PRO A 40 8.36 0.81 -15.52
C PRO A 40 7.31 0.23 -14.57
N TRP A 41 7.76 -0.29 -13.43
CA TRP A 41 6.85 -0.68 -12.36
C TRP A 41 6.02 0.54 -11.92
N PRO A 42 4.68 0.45 -11.79
CA PRO A 42 3.84 1.62 -11.57
C PRO A 42 4.04 2.27 -10.19
N THR A 43 4.34 1.47 -9.17
CA THR A 43 4.42 1.92 -7.77
C THR A 43 5.68 1.39 -7.07
N PRO A 44 6.88 1.76 -7.54
CA PRO A 44 8.12 1.28 -6.95
C PRO A 44 8.26 1.76 -5.51
N MET A 45 8.92 0.96 -4.69
CA MET A 45 9.27 1.30 -3.32
C MET A 45 10.69 0.85 -3.06
N GLN A 46 11.57 1.77 -2.68
CA GLN A 46 13.00 1.48 -2.45
C GLN A 46 13.68 0.83 -3.68
N GLN A 47 13.41 1.35 -4.88
CA GLN A 47 13.94 0.84 -6.17
C GLN A 47 13.62 -0.64 -6.44
N LYS A 48 12.53 -1.15 -5.85
CA LYS A 48 12.12 -2.55 -5.98
C LYS A 48 10.66 -2.67 -6.35
N ALA A 49 10.32 -3.72 -7.09
CA ALA A 49 8.96 -4.20 -7.29
C ALA A 49 8.70 -5.34 -6.29
N TRP A 50 7.75 -5.13 -5.39
CA TRP A 50 7.39 -6.08 -4.34
C TRP A 50 6.10 -6.79 -4.74
N LEU A 51 6.15 -8.10 -4.95
CA LEU A 51 5.10 -8.83 -5.64
C LEU A 51 4.61 -10.05 -4.88
N ALA A 52 3.32 -10.31 -5.02
CA ALA A 52 2.71 -11.60 -4.77
C ALA A 52 2.26 -12.21 -6.10
N LEU A 53 2.67 -13.46 -6.34
CA LEU A 53 2.17 -14.30 -7.42
C LEU A 53 1.25 -15.34 -6.78
N VAL A 54 -0.03 -15.31 -7.15
CA VAL A 54 -1.03 -16.27 -6.69
C VAL A 54 -1.23 -17.29 -7.80
N LEU A 55 -0.77 -18.52 -7.57
CA LEU A 55 -0.84 -19.64 -8.50
C LEU A 55 -1.98 -20.56 -8.06
N THR A 56 -2.96 -20.78 -8.94
CA THR A 56 -4.06 -21.72 -8.71
C THR A 56 -3.85 -22.95 -9.60
N PRO A 57 -3.40 -24.10 -9.04
CA PRO A 57 -3.15 -25.30 -9.82
C PRO A 57 -4.47 -26.07 -10.09
N GLY A 58 -5.28 -25.56 -11.03
CA GLY A 58 -6.60 -26.11 -11.38
C GLY A 58 -7.71 -25.75 -10.38
N ASP A 59 -8.95 -26.15 -10.68
CA ASP A 59 -10.17 -25.58 -10.07
C ASP A 59 -10.42 -25.94 -8.59
N ASP A 60 -9.78 -26.99 -8.04
CA ASP A 60 -10.07 -27.52 -6.68
C ASP A 60 -8.87 -27.48 -5.71
N ARG A 61 -7.76 -26.86 -6.09
CA ARG A 61 -6.55 -26.78 -5.22
C ARG A 61 -6.43 -25.42 -4.56
N GLU A 62 -5.99 -25.44 -3.30
CA GLU A 62 -5.67 -24.20 -2.59
C GLU A 62 -4.62 -23.39 -3.37
N PRO A 63 -4.82 -22.06 -3.49
CA PRO A 63 -3.88 -21.21 -4.20
C PRO A 63 -2.55 -21.16 -3.44
N LEU A 64 -1.45 -21.34 -4.18
CA LEU A 64 -0.11 -21.09 -3.67
C LEU A 64 0.21 -19.60 -3.86
N ILE A 65 0.82 -18.99 -2.85
CA ILE A 65 1.25 -17.58 -2.93
C ILE A 65 2.76 -17.54 -2.83
N TRP A 66 3.39 -16.94 -3.84
CA TRP A 66 4.82 -16.70 -3.89
C TRP A 66 5.10 -15.20 -3.74
N PHE A 67 6.15 -14.87 -2.99
CA PHE A 67 6.55 -13.51 -2.73
C PHE A 67 7.89 -13.22 -3.37
N LEU A 68 7.91 -12.30 -4.33
CA LEU A 68 9.08 -11.96 -5.12
C LEU A 68 9.40 -10.48 -5.02
N CYS A 69 10.67 -10.15 -4.87
CA CYS A 69 11.18 -8.80 -4.89
C CYS A 69 12.19 -8.65 -6.04
N PHE A 70 11.85 -7.84 -7.04
CA PHE A 70 12.75 -7.57 -8.16
C PHE A 70 13.42 -6.20 -8.04
N ASP A 71 14.70 -6.15 -8.38
CA ASP A 71 15.43 -4.89 -8.50
C ASP A 71 15.01 -4.14 -9.76
N LEU A 72 14.92 -2.82 -9.61
CA LEU A 72 14.58 -1.90 -10.68
C LEU A 72 15.79 -1.01 -11.01
N ASP A 73 15.93 -0.65 -12.28
CA ASP A 73 16.91 0.33 -12.70
C ASP A 73 16.48 1.78 -12.38
N GLU A 74 17.28 2.77 -12.78
CA GLU A 74 16.99 4.18 -12.55
C GLU A 74 15.73 4.70 -13.29
N GLN A 75 15.27 3.98 -14.31
CA GLN A 75 14.03 4.26 -15.03
C GLN A 75 12.83 3.53 -14.43
N GLY A 76 13.04 2.68 -13.42
CA GLY A 76 12.00 1.84 -12.81
C GLY A 76 11.70 0.57 -13.63
N LEU A 77 12.53 0.23 -14.61
CA LEU A 77 12.41 -0.97 -15.42
C LEU A 77 13.03 -2.17 -14.71
N LEU A 78 12.52 -3.37 -15.02
CA LEU A 78 13.03 -4.62 -14.46
C LEU A 78 14.51 -4.84 -14.86
N VAL A 79 15.37 -5.12 -13.87
CA VAL A 79 16.72 -5.64 -14.14
C VAL A 79 16.61 -7.11 -14.59
N GLN A 80 16.51 -7.33 -15.90
CA GLN A 80 16.19 -8.63 -16.52
C GLN A 80 17.08 -9.79 -16.05
N ALA A 81 18.35 -9.55 -15.75
CA ALA A 81 19.29 -10.56 -15.26
C ALA A 81 18.78 -11.29 -13.99
N THR A 82 18.09 -10.60 -13.09
CA THR A 82 17.53 -11.20 -11.87
C THR A 82 16.38 -12.16 -12.17
N ARG A 83 15.51 -11.79 -13.11
CA ARG A 83 14.41 -12.64 -13.59
C ARG A 83 14.93 -13.84 -14.37
N ASP A 84 15.94 -13.64 -15.22
CA ASP A 84 16.52 -14.72 -16.01
C ASP A 84 17.24 -15.77 -15.14
N TYR A 85 17.88 -15.32 -14.05
CA TYR A 85 18.43 -16.22 -13.04
C TYR A 85 17.33 -17.11 -12.41
N LEU A 86 16.19 -16.51 -12.02
CA LEU A 86 15.06 -17.26 -11.47
C LEU A 86 14.51 -18.28 -12.47
N LEU A 87 14.32 -17.87 -13.73
CA LEU A 87 13.87 -18.75 -14.81
C LEU A 87 14.82 -19.92 -15.04
N GLY A 88 16.14 -19.68 -15.04
CA GLY A 88 17.14 -20.73 -15.16
C GLY A 88 17.02 -21.77 -14.05
N ARG A 89 16.89 -21.32 -12.79
CA ARG A 89 16.68 -22.20 -11.63
C ARG A 89 15.39 -23.02 -11.75
N PHE A 90 14.30 -22.39 -12.18
CA PHE A 90 13.05 -23.11 -12.40
C PHE A 90 13.14 -24.12 -13.55
N ALA A 91 13.86 -23.82 -14.63
CA ALA A 91 14.08 -24.75 -15.72
C ALA A 91 14.92 -25.97 -15.29
N GLU A 92 15.93 -25.77 -14.43
CA GLU A 92 16.72 -26.87 -13.84
C GLU A 92 15.82 -27.82 -13.05
N ILE A 93 14.94 -27.28 -12.20
CA ILE A 93 14.06 -28.09 -11.33
C ILE A 93 12.93 -28.74 -12.14
N ALA A 94 12.34 -28.01 -13.08
CA ALA A 94 11.25 -28.50 -13.93
C ALA A 94 11.68 -29.65 -14.85
N SER A 95 12.99 -29.84 -15.06
CA SER A 95 13.51 -31.02 -15.78
C SER A 95 13.13 -32.35 -15.11
N GLU A 96 12.82 -32.33 -13.81
CA GLU A 96 12.36 -33.48 -13.01
C GLU A 96 10.81 -33.56 -12.91
N GLY A 97 10.09 -32.52 -13.36
CA GLY A 97 8.63 -32.40 -13.34
C GLY A 97 8.16 -30.98 -12.95
N PRO A 98 7.41 -30.26 -13.81
CA PRO A 98 7.01 -28.87 -13.56
C PRO A 98 5.79 -28.78 -12.63
N ASP A 99 5.95 -29.15 -11.36
CA ASP A 99 4.90 -28.96 -10.35
C ASP A 99 5.10 -27.65 -9.57
N PRO A 100 4.06 -26.78 -9.46
CA PRO A 100 4.15 -25.54 -8.70
C PRO A 100 4.54 -25.70 -7.23
N GLN A 101 4.26 -26.83 -6.56
CA GLN A 101 4.71 -27.00 -5.17
C GLN A 101 6.23 -27.19 -5.11
N THR A 102 6.79 -28.05 -5.97
CA THR A 102 8.24 -28.27 -6.07
C THR A 102 8.99 -26.98 -6.42
N LEU A 103 8.48 -26.19 -7.36
CA LEU A 103 9.06 -24.89 -7.71
C LEU A 103 9.02 -23.90 -6.52
N GLY A 104 7.94 -23.95 -5.73
CA GLY A 104 7.78 -23.11 -4.54
C GLY A 104 8.78 -23.44 -3.43
N GLU A 105 9.19 -24.70 -3.28
CA GLU A 105 10.22 -25.09 -2.31
C GLU A 105 11.58 -24.49 -2.67
N ALA A 106 11.98 -24.58 -3.95
CA ALA A 106 13.20 -23.97 -4.42
C ALA A 106 13.19 -22.44 -4.35
N LEU A 107 12.00 -21.83 -4.42
CA LEU A 107 11.87 -20.39 -4.25
C LEU A 107 12.24 -19.94 -2.83
N ARG A 108 12.03 -20.76 -1.79
CA ARG A 108 12.31 -20.36 -0.40
C ARG A 108 13.77 -20.00 -0.14
N GLU A 109 14.69 -20.61 -0.88
CA GLU A 109 16.13 -20.34 -0.78
C GLU A 109 16.60 -19.30 -1.82
N ASN A 110 15.69 -18.76 -2.63
CA ASN A 110 16.03 -17.81 -3.68
C ASN A 110 16.24 -16.39 -3.11
N PRO A 111 17.29 -15.65 -3.53
CA PRO A 111 17.52 -14.26 -3.09
C PRO A 111 16.38 -13.27 -3.40
N LEU A 112 15.52 -13.60 -4.36
CA LEU A 112 14.36 -12.78 -4.73
C LEU A 112 13.15 -13.04 -3.82
N ALA A 113 13.16 -14.12 -3.05
CA ALA A 113 12.09 -14.41 -2.12
C ALA A 113 12.17 -13.51 -0.89
N PHE A 114 11.01 -13.09 -0.38
CA PHE A 114 10.92 -12.34 0.86
C PHE A 114 9.71 -12.78 1.69
N ALA A 115 9.74 -12.51 2.99
CA ALA A 115 8.59 -12.68 3.87
C ALA A 115 7.88 -11.34 4.04
N PRO A 116 6.63 -11.17 3.57
CA PRO A 116 5.88 -9.95 3.81
C PRO A 116 5.56 -9.79 5.30
N ARG A 117 5.37 -8.54 5.72
CA ARG A 117 4.88 -8.22 7.06
C ARG A 117 3.47 -8.80 7.26
N GLU A 118 3.12 -9.12 8.50
CA GLU A 118 1.83 -9.75 8.85
C GLU A 118 0.62 -8.91 8.40
N ASP A 119 0.71 -7.58 8.47
CA ASP A 119 -0.33 -6.66 8.01
C ASP A 119 -0.55 -6.78 6.49
N LYS A 120 0.52 -6.87 5.71
CA LYS A 120 0.45 -7.08 4.26
C LYS A 120 -0.09 -8.46 3.89
N MET A 121 0.34 -9.50 4.62
CA MET A 121 -0.19 -10.86 4.44
C MET A 121 -1.69 -10.91 4.66
N ALA A 122 -2.18 -10.31 5.76
CA ALA A 122 -3.59 -10.34 6.09
C ALA A 122 -4.46 -9.66 5.03
N ASN A 123 -4.03 -8.49 4.56
CA ASN A 123 -4.73 -7.76 3.49
C ASN A 123 -4.66 -8.46 2.14
N LEU A 124 -3.53 -9.10 1.80
CA LEU A 124 -3.44 -9.93 0.60
C LEU A 124 -4.40 -11.12 0.66
N HIS A 125 -4.39 -11.89 1.75
CA HIS A 125 -5.30 -13.02 1.91
C HIS A 125 -6.76 -12.60 1.78
N ALA A 126 -7.15 -11.51 2.45
CA ALA A 126 -8.51 -10.98 2.36
C ALA A 126 -8.89 -10.61 0.91
N GLN A 127 -8.01 -9.93 0.18
CA GLN A 127 -8.23 -9.58 -1.23
C GLN A 127 -8.28 -10.80 -2.15
N VAL A 128 -7.36 -11.75 -1.99
CA VAL A 128 -7.30 -12.98 -2.79
C VAL A 128 -8.57 -13.81 -2.58
N HIS A 129 -8.99 -14.02 -1.33
CA HIS A 129 -10.21 -14.75 -1.01
C HIS A 129 -11.44 -14.05 -1.61
N GLN A 130 -11.53 -12.73 -1.48
CA GLN A 130 -12.64 -11.95 -2.03
C GLN A 130 -12.67 -11.99 -3.56
N ALA A 131 -11.51 -11.98 -4.23
CA ALA A 131 -11.38 -12.06 -5.68
C ALA A 131 -11.66 -13.47 -6.24
N LEU A 132 -11.33 -14.52 -5.48
CA LEU A 132 -11.60 -15.92 -5.83
C LEU A 132 -13.03 -16.38 -5.46
N GLY A 133 -13.81 -15.54 -4.78
CA GLY A 133 -15.15 -15.94 -4.29
C GLY A 133 -15.11 -16.94 -3.14
N LEU A 134 -13.98 -17.08 -2.46
CA LEU A 134 -13.79 -17.93 -1.30
C LEU A 134 -14.43 -17.31 -0.04
N PRO A 135 -14.76 -18.10 0.99
CA PRO A 135 -15.21 -17.56 2.27
C PRO A 135 -14.14 -16.67 2.93
N PRO A 136 -14.55 -15.68 3.75
CA PRO A 136 -13.61 -14.91 4.56
C PRO A 136 -12.97 -15.81 5.64
N SER A 137 -11.96 -15.29 6.35
CA SER A 137 -11.32 -16.04 7.42
C SER A 137 -12.27 -16.30 8.60
N GLN A 138 -11.87 -17.20 9.50
CA GLN A 138 -12.59 -17.47 10.75
C GLN A 138 -12.76 -16.24 11.65
N TYR A 139 -11.95 -15.20 11.48
CA TYR A 139 -11.98 -13.99 12.30
C TYR A 139 -13.03 -12.96 11.84
N HIS A 140 -13.58 -13.12 10.63
CA HIS A 140 -14.50 -12.17 10.03
C HIS A 140 -15.77 -11.96 10.85
N ALA A 141 -16.41 -13.04 11.31
CA ALA A 141 -17.66 -12.95 12.05
C ALA A 141 -17.52 -12.11 13.33
N HIS A 142 -16.42 -12.31 14.07
CA HIS A 142 -16.15 -11.55 15.30
C HIS A 142 -15.86 -10.07 15.01
N ALA A 143 -15.06 -9.77 13.98
CA ALA A 143 -14.81 -8.39 13.56
C ALA A 143 -16.08 -7.68 13.09
N HIS A 144 -16.96 -8.39 12.38
CA HIS A 144 -18.27 -7.90 11.97
C HIS A 144 -19.17 -7.57 13.18
N ASP A 145 -19.25 -8.46 14.19
CA ASP A 145 -20.01 -8.22 15.42
C ASP A 145 -19.51 -6.98 16.18
N TYR A 146 -18.19 -6.82 16.28
CA TYR A 146 -17.57 -5.66 16.87
C TYR A 146 -17.91 -4.37 16.11
N LEU A 147 -17.70 -4.34 14.78
CA LEU A 147 -17.97 -3.17 13.95
C LEU A 147 -19.46 -2.83 13.84
N ALA A 148 -20.35 -3.81 14.07
CA ALA A 148 -21.79 -3.57 14.20
C ALA A 148 -22.19 -3.01 15.57
N GLY A 149 -21.24 -2.83 16.49
CA GLY A 149 -21.47 -2.32 17.85
C GLY A 149 -22.10 -3.34 18.80
N ARG A 150 -22.27 -4.61 18.40
CA ARG A 150 -22.96 -5.64 19.21
C ARG A 150 -22.18 -6.02 20.48
N LEU A 151 -20.86 -5.90 20.44
CA LEU A 151 -19.96 -6.22 21.55
C LEU A 151 -19.66 -5.01 22.45
N GLY A 152 -20.02 -3.80 22.00
CA GLY A 152 -19.56 -2.54 22.59
C GLY A 152 -18.21 -2.08 22.04
N TRP A 153 -18.06 -0.76 21.89
CA TRP A 153 -16.91 -0.15 21.21
C TRP A 153 -15.58 -0.29 21.98
N ASP A 154 -15.63 -0.52 23.30
CA ASP A 154 -14.43 -0.72 24.13
C ASP A 154 -13.91 -2.16 24.10
N GLN A 155 -14.69 -3.12 23.56
CA GLN A 155 -14.35 -4.56 23.56
C GLN A 155 -13.52 -4.97 22.32
N TRP A 156 -12.48 -4.20 22.01
CA TRP A 156 -11.69 -4.39 20.78
C TRP A 156 -10.46 -5.29 20.95
N SER A 157 -10.05 -5.62 22.18
CA SER A 157 -8.81 -6.39 22.43
C SER A 157 -8.78 -7.80 21.82
N PHE A 158 -9.95 -8.35 21.50
CA PHE A 158 -10.09 -9.68 20.87
C PHE A 158 -10.32 -9.62 19.35
N VAL A 159 -10.39 -8.41 18.78
CA VAL A 159 -10.62 -8.21 17.34
C VAL A 159 -9.30 -8.40 16.60
N GLY A 160 -9.14 -9.56 15.97
CA GLY A 160 -7.96 -9.89 15.19
C GLY A 160 -7.84 -9.04 13.91
N PHE A 161 -6.61 -8.65 13.56
CA PHE A 161 -6.32 -7.83 12.38
C PHE A 161 -6.82 -8.47 11.06
N GLN A 162 -6.69 -9.79 10.92
CA GLN A 162 -7.22 -10.53 9.75
C GLN A 162 -8.73 -10.32 9.57
N GLY A 163 -9.50 -10.24 10.66
CA GLY A 163 -10.94 -9.98 10.58
C GLY A 163 -11.24 -8.57 10.06
N LEU A 164 -10.45 -7.56 10.46
CA LEU A 164 -10.56 -6.20 9.92
C LEU A 164 -10.19 -6.14 8.43
N ALA A 165 -9.14 -6.88 8.03
CA ALA A 165 -8.74 -6.99 6.63
C ALA A 165 -9.85 -7.63 5.77
N ASP A 166 -10.50 -8.69 6.27
CA ASP A 166 -11.63 -9.33 5.57
C ASP A 166 -12.79 -8.35 5.36
N ILE A 167 -13.15 -7.58 6.40
CA ILE A 167 -14.22 -6.57 6.31
C ILE A 167 -13.84 -5.46 5.32
N ALA A 168 -12.60 -4.96 5.38
CA ALA A 168 -12.10 -3.93 4.47
C ALA A 168 -12.14 -4.39 3.00
N ALA A 169 -11.73 -5.64 2.73
CA ALA A 169 -11.80 -6.22 1.39
C ALA A 169 -13.25 -6.43 0.90
N ARG A 170 -14.21 -6.59 1.80
CA ARG A 170 -15.62 -6.87 1.49
C ARG A 170 -16.56 -5.69 1.71
N GLN A 171 -16.03 -4.47 1.90
CA GLN A 171 -16.80 -3.27 2.23
C GLN A 171 -17.97 -2.96 1.26
N HIS A 172 -17.92 -3.46 0.03
CA HIS A 172 -18.93 -3.23 -1.02
C HIS A 172 -19.91 -4.41 -1.21
N LYS A 173 -19.74 -5.54 -0.50
CA LYS A 173 -20.50 -6.79 -0.74
C LYS A 173 -21.42 -7.20 0.41
N ASP A 174 -20.94 -7.15 1.65
CA ASP A 174 -21.59 -7.89 2.75
C ASP A 174 -22.56 -7.04 3.59
N ASP A 175 -22.20 -5.78 3.90
CA ASP A 175 -23.05 -4.78 4.58
C ASP A 175 -22.60 -3.37 4.16
N ASP A 176 -23.19 -2.88 3.08
CA ASP A 176 -22.90 -1.54 2.56
C ASP A 176 -23.27 -0.49 3.63
N GLY A 177 -22.25 0.17 4.17
CA GLY A 177 -22.37 1.17 5.22
C GLY A 177 -22.05 0.69 6.65
N LEU A 178 -21.71 -0.58 6.90
CA LEU A 178 -21.23 -1.04 8.23
C LEU A 178 -20.10 -0.14 8.74
N LEU A 179 -19.05 0.00 7.93
CA LEU A 179 -17.87 0.80 8.29
C LEU A 179 -18.21 2.28 8.47
N ALA A 180 -19.07 2.82 7.61
CA ALA A 180 -19.51 4.21 7.70
C ALA A 180 -20.25 4.50 9.03
N ARG A 181 -21.04 3.53 9.52
CA ARG A 181 -21.72 3.61 10.83
C ARG A 181 -20.75 3.38 12.00
N ALA A 182 -19.75 2.52 11.84
CA ALA A 182 -18.82 2.17 12.91
C ALA A 182 -17.79 3.27 13.21
N ILE A 183 -17.18 3.86 12.18
CA ILE A 183 -16.05 4.80 12.29
C ILE A 183 -16.26 5.95 13.27
N PRO A 184 -17.44 6.60 13.36
CA PRO A 184 -17.69 7.65 14.33
C PRO A 184 -17.50 7.22 15.79
N HIS A 185 -17.67 5.93 16.08
CA HIS A 185 -17.66 5.38 17.45
C HIS A 185 -16.36 4.68 17.82
N LEU A 186 -15.52 4.33 16.84
CA LEU A 186 -14.31 3.55 17.09
C LEU A 186 -13.31 4.32 17.98
N PRO A 187 -12.79 3.67 19.04
CA PRO A 187 -11.59 4.12 19.74
C PRO A 187 -10.39 4.24 18.79
N PRO A 188 -9.36 5.01 19.15
CA PRO A 188 -8.20 5.24 18.28
C PRO A 188 -7.52 3.95 17.80
N GLU A 189 -7.30 2.97 18.66
CA GLU A 189 -6.56 1.74 18.36
C GLU A 189 -7.22 0.89 17.26
N PRO A 190 -8.50 0.47 17.38
CA PRO A 190 -9.18 -0.26 16.32
C PRO A 190 -9.40 0.59 15.06
N LEU A 191 -9.54 1.91 15.18
CA LEU A 191 -9.62 2.81 14.02
C LEU A 191 -8.29 2.86 13.26
N ILE A 192 -7.16 2.91 13.96
CA ILE A 192 -5.81 2.87 13.36
C ILE A 192 -5.63 1.56 12.60
N ALA A 193 -5.94 0.42 13.23
CA ALA A 193 -5.86 -0.89 12.59
C ALA A 193 -6.76 -1.00 11.36
N LEU A 194 -8.01 -0.52 11.45
CA LEU A 194 -8.92 -0.49 10.32
C LEU A 194 -8.39 0.38 9.16
N CYS A 195 -7.83 1.55 9.46
CA CYS A 195 -7.26 2.42 8.42
C CYS A 195 -6.04 1.80 7.71
N GLN A 196 -5.25 1.00 8.42
CA GLN A 196 -4.15 0.22 7.82
C GLN A 196 -4.68 -0.80 6.80
N CYS A 197 -5.87 -1.37 7.01
CA CYS A 197 -6.53 -2.20 5.99
C CYS A 197 -7.11 -1.35 4.85
N LEU A 198 -7.79 -0.25 5.18
CA LEU A 198 -8.49 0.59 4.20
C LEU A 198 -7.57 1.26 3.19
N GLU A 199 -6.29 1.49 3.51
CA GLU A 199 -5.32 2.08 2.57
C GLU A 199 -5.15 1.27 1.26
N HIS A 200 -5.57 0.01 1.27
CA HIS A 200 -5.49 -0.88 0.13
C HIS A 200 -6.75 -0.87 -0.74
N HIS A 201 -7.81 -0.16 -0.36
CA HIS A 201 -9.11 -0.20 -1.02
C HIS A 201 -9.60 1.19 -1.41
N VAL A 202 -10.31 1.30 -2.53
CA VAL A 202 -11.04 2.53 -2.87
C VAL A 202 -12.29 2.59 -1.97
N PRO A 203 -12.41 3.59 -1.08
CA PRO A 203 -13.55 3.68 -0.19
C PRO A 203 -14.84 3.98 -0.96
N GLY A 204 -15.96 3.39 -0.53
CA GLY A 204 -17.28 3.81 -1.01
C GLY A 204 -17.64 5.22 -0.52
N PRO A 205 -18.59 5.93 -1.17
CA PRO A 205 -18.91 7.32 -0.81
C PRO A 205 -19.25 7.54 0.68
N GLY A 206 -20.03 6.63 1.27
CA GLY A 206 -20.39 6.72 2.70
C GLY A 206 -19.19 6.50 3.64
N LEU A 207 -18.28 5.58 3.27
CA LEU A 207 -17.06 5.34 4.02
C LEU A 207 -16.11 6.54 3.94
N ASP A 208 -15.91 7.09 2.74
CA ASP A 208 -15.09 8.27 2.49
C ASP A 208 -15.57 9.47 3.33
N GLN A 209 -16.90 9.71 3.32
CA GLN A 209 -17.51 10.75 4.15
C GLN A 209 -17.31 10.51 5.65
N ALA A 210 -17.44 9.27 6.13
CA ALA A 210 -17.25 8.93 7.54
C ALA A 210 -15.80 9.14 8.00
N LEU A 211 -14.81 8.77 7.17
CA LEU A 211 -13.39 9.01 7.43
C LEU A 211 -13.07 10.50 7.48
N HIS A 212 -13.58 11.29 6.52
CA HIS A 212 -13.43 12.75 6.54
C HIS A 212 -14.06 13.39 7.78
N ALA A 213 -15.26 12.96 8.16
CA ALA A 213 -15.91 13.41 9.38
C ALA A 213 -15.08 13.07 10.63
N ARG A 214 -14.52 11.86 10.68
CA ARG A 214 -13.67 11.41 11.79
C ARG A 214 -12.36 12.18 11.87
N LEU A 215 -11.76 12.54 10.74
CA LEU A 215 -10.58 13.40 10.67
C LEU A 215 -10.87 14.81 11.18
N ARG A 216 -12.00 15.40 10.79
CA ARG A 216 -12.40 16.72 11.29
C ARG A 216 -12.57 16.73 12.82
N LEU A 217 -13.18 15.69 13.39
CA LEU A 217 -13.25 15.54 14.85
C LEU A 217 -11.86 15.46 15.50
N ALA A 218 -10.91 14.79 14.85
CA ALA A 218 -9.52 14.74 15.32
C ALA A 218 -8.78 16.08 15.17
N LEU A 219 -9.11 16.88 14.16
CA LEU A 219 -8.55 18.23 13.97
C LEU A 219 -9.10 19.25 14.99
N ASP A 220 -10.36 19.07 15.43
CA ASP A 220 -11.04 19.94 16.40
C ASP A 220 -10.75 19.57 17.86
N ALA A 221 -10.26 18.35 18.10
CA ALA A 221 -9.89 17.90 19.43
C ALA A 221 -8.72 18.71 20.01
N PRO A 222 -8.68 18.95 21.34
CA PRO A 222 -7.57 19.66 21.99
C PRO A 222 -6.20 19.03 21.72
N PHE A 223 -6.17 17.70 21.59
CA PHE A 223 -4.99 16.95 21.23
C PHE A 223 -5.39 15.69 20.46
N THR A 224 -4.64 15.41 19.40
CA THR A 224 -4.72 14.18 18.61
C THR A 224 -3.31 13.68 18.39
N SER A 225 -3.11 12.36 18.54
CA SER A 225 -1.81 11.74 18.29
C SER A 225 -1.44 11.80 16.80
N PRO A 226 -0.14 11.95 16.47
CA PRO A 226 0.32 11.88 15.09
C PRO A 226 -0.04 10.55 14.41
N VAL A 227 0.02 9.44 15.15
CA VAL A 227 -0.37 8.10 14.68
C VAL A 227 -1.81 8.07 14.16
N LEU A 228 -2.75 8.72 14.85
CA LEU A 228 -4.14 8.76 14.41
C LEU A 228 -4.32 9.64 13.16
N PHE A 229 -3.60 10.77 13.05
CA PHE A 229 -3.60 11.56 11.82
C PHE A 229 -3.04 10.76 10.64
N ALA A 230 -1.90 10.09 10.84
CA ALA A 230 -1.29 9.23 9.83
C ALA A 230 -2.28 8.14 9.39
N ALA A 231 -2.91 7.43 10.33
CA ALA A 231 -3.88 6.40 10.03
C ALA A 231 -5.07 6.93 9.22
N LEU A 232 -5.69 8.04 9.63
CA LEU A 232 -6.83 8.61 8.90
C LEU A 232 -6.45 9.05 7.47
N LEU A 233 -5.28 9.65 7.28
CA LEU A 233 -4.77 9.98 5.95
C LEU A 233 -4.51 8.72 5.10
N ARG A 234 -4.02 7.63 5.70
CA ARG A 234 -3.86 6.33 5.02
C ARG A 234 -5.21 5.77 4.59
N GLY A 235 -6.23 5.81 5.44
CA GLY A 235 -7.60 5.37 5.11
C GLY A 235 -8.25 6.21 4.01
N LEU A 236 -7.97 7.52 3.96
CA LEU A 236 -8.47 8.43 2.93
C LEU A 236 -7.67 8.40 1.62
N SER A 237 -6.51 7.73 1.60
CA SER A 237 -5.52 7.89 0.53
C SER A 237 -5.98 7.46 -0.87
N ARG A 238 -7.02 6.63 -0.95
CA ARG A 238 -7.63 6.19 -2.22
C ARG A 238 -9.00 6.82 -2.49
N GLY A 239 -9.41 7.79 -1.68
CA GLY A 239 -10.65 8.52 -1.80
C GLY A 239 -10.63 9.61 -2.88
N ALA A 240 -11.57 10.54 -2.81
CA ALA A 240 -11.64 11.65 -3.76
C ALA A 240 -10.46 12.63 -3.58
N ARG A 241 -9.85 13.05 -4.70
CA ARG A 241 -8.61 13.85 -4.69
C ARG A 241 -8.74 15.19 -3.97
N GLU A 242 -9.75 16.01 -4.30
CA GLU A 242 -9.89 17.35 -3.71
C GLU A 242 -10.15 17.33 -2.19
N PRO A 243 -11.09 16.52 -1.67
CA PRO A 243 -11.24 16.34 -0.22
C PRO A 243 -9.95 15.87 0.47
N LEU A 244 -9.23 14.92 -0.14
CA LEU A 244 -7.95 14.43 0.38
C LEU A 244 -6.88 15.53 0.43
N ARG A 245 -6.74 16.35 -0.62
CA ARG A 245 -5.81 17.49 -0.65
C ARG A 245 -6.11 18.50 0.46
N THR A 246 -7.37 18.83 0.69
CA THR A 246 -7.78 19.69 1.81
C THR A 246 -7.43 19.05 3.15
N ALA A 247 -7.77 17.79 3.36
CA ALA A 247 -7.45 17.04 4.57
C ALA A 247 -5.94 17.02 4.87
N ILE A 248 -5.10 16.78 3.85
CA ILE A 248 -3.65 16.79 3.98
C ILE A 248 -3.16 18.17 4.42
N ARG A 249 -3.62 19.26 3.78
CA ARG A 249 -3.21 20.62 4.15
C ARG A 249 -3.65 21.00 5.57
N GLU A 250 -4.85 20.60 5.98
CA GLU A 250 -5.35 20.83 7.34
C GLU A 250 -4.52 20.08 8.41
N VAL A 251 -4.10 18.84 8.12
CA VAL A 251 -3.21 18.07 9.00
C VAL A 251 -1.82 18.70 9.04
N LEU A 252 -1.26 19.08 7.88
CA LEU A 252 0.05 19.73 7.78
C LEU A 252 0.12 21.10 8.46
N ALA A 253 -1.02 21.74 8.74
CA ALA A 253 -1.09 22.95 9.55
C ALA A 253 -0.92 22.68 11.06
N ARG A 254 -1.01 21.42 11.51
CA ARG A 254 -0.87 21.03 12.92
C ARG A 254 0.58 20.79 13.30
N PRO A 255 1.03 21.17 14.52
CA PRO A 255 2.39 20.87 15.00
C PRO A 255 2.75 19.37 14.94
N GLN A 256 1.77 18.49 15.17
CA GLN A 256 1.91 17.04 15.14
C GLN A 256 2.32 16.49 13.76
N SER A 257 2.17 17.27 12.68
CA SER A 257 2.56 16.85 11.34
C SER A 257 4.07 16.79 11.11
N SER A 258 4.89 17.32 12.02
CA SER A 258 6.34 17.11 11.98
C SER A 258 6.76 15.69 12.39
N ASP A 259 5.82 14.87 12.88
CA ASP A 259 6.06 13.46 13.14
C ASP A 259 6.32 12.71 11.82
N PRO A 260 7.42 11.92 11.72
CA PRO A 260 7.73 11.17 10.51
C PRO A 260 6.62 10.26 10.02
N GLU A 261 5.78 9.71 10.90
CA GLU A 261 4.70 8.80 10.51
C GLU A 261 3.62 9.52 9.69
N VAL A 262 3.31 10.78 10.02
CA VAL A 262 2.35 11.60 9.25
C VAL A 262 2.91 11.90 7.86
N LEU A 263 4.18 12.30 7.79
CA LEU A 263 4.83 12.66 6.53
C LEU A 263 5.02 11.44 5.63
N ALA A 264 5.38 10.29 6.23
CA ALA A 264 5.47 9.01 5.54
C ALA A 264 4.10 8.48 5.10
N ALA A 265 3.02 8.73 5.84
CA ALA A 265 1.67 8.39 5.39
C ALA A 265 1.30 9.17 4.12
N ILE A 266 1.63 10.47 4.05
CA ILE A 266 1.36 11.30 2.88
C ILE A 266 2.19 10.82 1.67
N GLY A 267 3.52 10.78 1.78
CA GLY A 267 4.38 10.38 0.65
C GLY A 267 4.34 8.87 0.32
N GLY A 268 4.00 8.03 1.30
CA GLY A 268 3.98 6.58 1.15
C GLY A 268 2.63 6.02 0.72
N ARG A 269 1.53 6.70 1.04
CA ARG A 269 0.16 6.22 0.78
C ARG A 269 -0.72 7.21 0.04
N ALA A 270 -0.61 8.52 0.26
CA ALA A 270 -1.46 9.54 -0.37
C ALA A 270 -0.69 10.40 -1.40
N TRP A 271 0.33 9.82 -2.05
CA TRP A 271 1.24 10.57 -2.92
C TRP A 271 0.54 11.15 -4.15
N GLU A 272 -0.54 10.52 -4.62
CA GLU A 272 -1.31 11.03 -5.76
C GLU A 272 -1.95 12.39 -5.50
N ALA A 273 -2.05 12.83 -4.24
CA ALA A 273 -2.50 14.18 -3.91
C ALA A 273 -1.40 15.24 -4.07
N LEU A 274 -0.13 14.83 -4.18
CA LEU A 274 1.03 15.71 -4.32
C LEU A 274 1.30 16.11 -5.78
N ASP A 275 0.41 15.74 -6.72
CA ASP A 275 0.36 16.30 -8.07
C ASP A 275 -0.16 17.76 -8.06
N ASP A 276 -0.85 18.17 -6.99
CA ASP A 276 -1.26 19.55 -6.72
C ASP A 276 -0.11 20.37 -6.12
N PRO A 277 0.30 21.50 -6.74
CA PRO A 277 1.42 22.31 -6.28
C PRO A 277 1.28 22.84 -4.85
N ASP A 278 0.06 23.20 -4.42
CA ASP A 278 -0.16 23.75 -3.08
C ASP A 278 0.01 22.67 -2.00
N THR A 279 -0.56 21.48 -2.25
CA THR A 279 -0.44 20.33 -1.37
C THR A 279 1.00 19.83 -1.31
N ALA A 280 1.68 19.74 -2.46
CA ALA A 280 3.09 19.40 -2.55
C ALA A 280 3.98 20.40 -1.79
N ARG A 281 3.72 21.71 -1.94
CA ARG A 281 4.45 22.75 -1.20
C ARG A 281 4.26 22.62 0.30
N ALA A 282 3.02 22.48 0.77
CA ALA A 282 2.75 22.32 2.20
C ALA A 282 3.49 21.11 2.79
N TRP A 283 3.55 19.99 2.05
CA TRP A 283 4.23 18.78 2.49
C TRP A 283 5.76 18.91 2.48
N LEU A 284 6.33 19.46 1.40
CA LEU A 284 7.77 19.69 1.26
C LEU A 284 8.30 20.70 2.29
N GLU A 285 7.59 21.80 2.51
CA GLU A 285 7.95 22.80 3.53
C GLU A 285 7.90 22.20 4.94
N ARG A 286 6.94 21.31 5.22
CA ARG A 286 6.87 20.59 6.49
C ARG A 286 8.03 19.60 6.64
N LEU A 287 8.37 18.83 5.60
CA LEU A 287 9.52 17.92 5.63
C LEU A 287 10.85 18.65 5.87
N ALA A 288 10.99 19.89 5.39
CA ALA A 288 12.18 20.71 5.56
C ALA A 288 12.21 21.46 6.91
N ASP A 289 11.20 21.30 7.76
CA ASP A 289 11.15 21.92 9.08
C ASP A 289 12.16 21.28 10.04
N GLU A 290 12.76 22.09 10.92
CA GLU A 290 13.78 21.65 11.89
C GLU A 290 13.24 20.64 12.91
N ALA A 291 11.92 20.61 13.14
CA ALA A 291 11.29 19.62 14.00
C ALA A 291 11.24 18.22 13.38
N VAL A 292 11.50 18.08 12.07
CA VAL A 292 11.55 16.78 11.39
C VAL A 292 12.95 16.17 11.52
N PRO A 293 13.08 14.89 11.92
CA PRO A 293 14.38 14.22 12.03
C PRO A 293 15.21 14.25 10.75
N THR A 294 16.52 14.44 10.91
CA THR A 294 17.50 14.43 9.81
C THR A 294 17.39 13.17 8.97
N GLY A 295 17.35 13.32 7.64
CA GLY A 295 17.28 12.21 6.69
C GLY A 295 15.86 11.83 6.26
N VAL A 296 14.81 12.21 7.00
CA VAL A 296 13.42 11.95 6.59
C VAL A 296 13.07 12.67 5.28
N PHE A 297 13.49 13.94 5.14
CA PHE A 297 13.36 14.70 3.89
C PHE A 297 13.98 13.93 2.72
N ALA A 298 15.24 13.50 2.87
CA ALA A 298 15.97 12.85 1.80
C ALA A 298 15.35 11.51 1.40
N HIS A 299 14.92 10.72 2.41
CA HIS A 299 14.25 9.46 2.21
C HIS A 299 12.92 9.61 1.48
N CYS A 300 12.03 10.47 1.96
CA CYS A 300 10.70 10.65 1.38
C CYS A 300 10.75 11.27 -0.02
N VAL A 301 11.57 12.30 -0.23
CA VAL A 301 11.67 12.97 -1.54
C VAL A 301 12.40 12.06 -2.54
N GLY A 302 13.50 11.40 -2.13
CA GLY A 302 14.25 10.50 -3.02
C GLY A 302 13.41 9.32 -3.52
N ASP A 303 12.60 8.73 -2.64
CA ASP A 303 11.68 7.64 -2.99
C ASP A 303 10.54 8.12 -3.92
N LEU A 304 9.98 9.31 -3.69
CA LEU A 304 8.91 9.88 -4.54
C LEU A 304 9.38 10.35 -5.91
N LEU A 305 10.59 10.91 -6.04
CA LEU A 305 11.17 11.24 -7.34
C LEU A 305 11.38 9.98 -8.21
N ARG A 306 11.43 8.81 -7.55
CA ARG A 306 11.34 7.43 -8.05
C ARG A 306 10.04 7.10 -8.81
N LEU A 307 8.95 7.74 -8.42
CA LEU A 307 7.60 7.31 -8.76
C LEU A 307 7.16 7.91 -10.11
N PRO A 308 6.64 7.09 -11.05
CA PRO A 308 6.16 7.58 -12.34
C PRO A 308 5.15 8.74 -12.18
N GLY A 309 5.44 9.88 -12.80
CA GLY A 309 4.57 11.06 -12.77
C GLY A 309 4.76 12.01 -11.58
N MET A 310 5.56 11.65 -10.56
CA MET A 310 5.78 12.52 -9.38
C MET A 310 6.97 13.45 -9.51
N ARG A 311 7.89 13.17 -10.45
CA ARG A 311 9.11 13.96 -10.62
C ARG A 311 8.83 15.42 -10.98
N GLU A 312 7.99 15.66 -11.99
CA GLU A 312 7.72 17.04 -12.44
C GLU A 312 6.98 17.88 -11.40
N PRO A 313 5.86 17.41 -10.79
CA PRO A 313 5.17 18.17 -9.74
C PRO A 313 6.09 18.56 -8.58
N LEU A 314 6.89 17.62 -8.08
CA LEU A 314 7.77 17.87 -6.94
C LEU A 314 8.92 18.80 -7.30
N LEU A 315 9.60 18.58 -8.44
CA LEU A 315 10.70 19.45 -8.87
C LEU A 315 10.21 20.87 -9.21
N GLY A 316 8.99 21.02 -9.72
CA GLY A 316 8.38 22.33 -9.96
C GLY A 316 8.26 23.15 -8.69
N VAL A 317 7.85 22.52 -7.58
CA VAL A 317 7.79 23.18 -6.26
C VAL A 317 9.17 23.42 -5.67
N LEU A 318 10.06 22.41 -5.71
CA LEU A 318 11.41 22.51 -5.15
C LEU A 318 12.26 23.60 -5.83
N ARG A 319 12.03 23.86 -7.12
CA ARG A 319 12.74 24.89 -7.90
C ARG A 319 12.00 26.23 -7.95
N SER A 320 10.85 26.33 -7.29
CA SER A 320 10.05 27.55 -7.28
C SER A 320 10.82 28.68 -6.55
N PRO A 321 10.78 29.92 -7.05
CA PRO A 321 11.36 31.06 -6.32
C PRO A 321 10.71 31.28 -4.95
N ASP A 322 9.45 30.85 -4.79
CA ASP A 322 8.67 30.96 -3.57
C ASP A 322 8.99 29.88 -2.53
N ALA A 323 9.89 28.93 -2.85
CA ALA A 323 10.38 27.96 -1.87
C ALA A 323 11.12 28.68 -0.74
N SER A 324 10.89 28.27 0.50
CA SER A 324 11.59 28.83 1.64
C SER A 324 13.09 28.52 1.60
N GLU A 325 13.89 29.31 2.32
CA GLU A 325 15.34 29.08 2.42
C GLU A 325 15.69 27.73 3.07
N ARG A 326 14.84 27.24 3.99
CA ARG A 326 15.02 25.89 4.58
C ARG A 326 14.80 24.80 3.53
N LEU A 327 13.78 24.95 2.69
CA LEU A 327 13.46 23.97 1.65
C LEU A 327 14.54 23.95 0.58
N LYS A 328 15.04 25.11 0.16
CA LYS A 328 16.18 25.22 -0.76
C LYS A 328 17.42 24.50 -0.21
N LYS A 329 17.79 24.74 1.04
CA LYS A 329 18.93 24.06 1.69
C LYS A 329 18.73 22.54 1.77
N ALA A 330 17.53 22.09 2.14
CA ALA A 330 17.20 20.67 2.19
C ALA A 330 17.29 20.01 0.80
N PHE A 331 16.88 20.74 -0.25
CA PHE A 331 16.98 20.29 -1.63
C PHE A 331 18.42 20.29 -2.16
N GLU A 332 19.24 21.27 -1.81
CA GLU A 332 20.66 21.28 -2.16
C GLU A 332 21.42 20.10 -1.54
N ALA A 333 21.07 19.70 -0.31
CA ALA A 333 21.67 18.56 0.37
C ALA A 333 21.26 17.18 -0.18
N LEU A 334 20.30 17.12 -1.12
CA LEU A 334 19.89 15.88 -1.79
C LEU A 334 20.81 15.49 -2.96
N GLY A 335 21.56 16.45 -3.52
CA GLY A 335 22.44 16.27 -4.68
C GLY A 335 23.92 16.20 -4.31
#